data_AF-A0A956KMM7-F1
#
_entry.id   AF-A0A956KMM7-F1
#
_cell.length_a   1.000
_cell.length_b   1.000
_cell.length_c   1.000
_cell.angle_alpha   90.00
_cell.angle_beta   90.00
_cell.angle_gamma   90.00
#
_symmetry.space_group_name_H-M   'P 1'
#
loop_
_entity.id
_entity.type
_entity.pdbx_description
1 polymer ?
#
loop_
_entity_poly.entity_id
_entity_poly.type
_entity_poly.pdbx_seq_one_letter_code
_entity_poly.pdbx_strand_id
1 'polypeptide(L)'
;MATAPALAAPAETPAADAAPAEAPMPASDTSEAEGMFRRGQAKYETADYRGAVELWTEAYALVDPIPENAGIKALLLYNLAQAHVKAYELYAEPIHLKQALMLLQSFETSIDVLYEDETARAEEHEKVAAKIAEVQAAITAVEEAEKADKSEDPPPPVAPPPQDRSDVKPGVALLAAGGTLTAIGAAFGGLALGGMVVGSRANDISDLQPDDLAARESRFARGQSGNALAITGAVIGGLMLPVGIALIAVGSSRNKKARASLAGVAPSFGPQGGGLVFSGRF
;
A
#
# COMPACT_ATOMS: atom_id res chain seq x y z
N MET A 1 -67.97 26.69 -6.29
CA MET A 1 -66.52 26.99 -6.21
C MET A 1 -65.80 25.66 -6.21
N ALA A 2 -65.22 25.26 -7.35
CA ALA A 2 -64.54 23.98 -7.51
C ALA A 2 -63.03 24.23 -7.60
N THR A 3 -62.29 23.64 -6.66
CA THR A 3 -60.84 23.69 -6.50
C THR A 3 -60.19 22.73 -7.50
N ALA A 4 -59.26 23.24 -8.32
CA ALA A 4 -58.45 22.43 -9.23
C ALA A 4 -57.17 21.91 -8.54
N PRO A 5 -56.71 20.68 -8.83
CA PRO A 5 -55.48 20.14 -8.26
C PRO A 5 -54.25 20.60 -9.04
N ALA A 6 -53.17 20.90 -8.30
CA ALA A 6 -51.86 21.26 -8.83
C ALA A 6 -51.12 19.99 -9.32
N LEU A 7 -50.66 20.01 -10.57
CA LEU A 7 -49.75 19.01 -11.11
C LEU A 7 -48.35 19.18 -10.49
N ALA A 8 -47.83 18.11 -9.90
CA ALA A 8 -46.44 18.01 -9.48
C ALA A 8 -45.52 17.76 -10.69
N ALA A 9 -44.40 18.47 -10.73
CA ALA A 9 -43.35 18.29 -11.73
C ALA A 9 -42.62 16.94 -11.53
N PRO A 10 -42.12 16.30 -12.61
CA PRO A 10 -41.35 15.07 -12.51
C PRO A 10 -39.96 15.33 -11.94
N ALA A 11 -39.48 14.41 -11.10
CA ALA A 11 -38.13 14.41 -10.56
C ALA A 11 -37.10 14.15 -11.67
N GLU A 12 -36.04 14.94 -11.68
CA GLU A 12 -34.87 14.74 -12.53
C GLU A 12 -34.14 13.46 -12.13
N THR A 13 -33.99 12.53 -13.07
CA THR A 13 -33.17 11.33 -12.95
C THR A 13 -31.69 11.74 -12.89
N PRO A 14 -30.86 11.19 -11.98
CA PRO A 14 -29.43 11.47 -11.98
C PRO A 14 -28.82 10.94 -13.28
N ALA A 15 -28.04 11.78 -13.95
CA ALA A 15 -27.24 11.38 -15.11
C ALA A 15 -26.29 10.26 -14.68
N ALA A 16 -26.49 9.07 -15.25
CA ALA A 16 -25.52 8.00 -15.18
C ALA A 16 -24.23 8.49 -15.83
N ASP A 17 -23.16 8.52 -15.04
CA ASP A 17 -21.80 8.82 -15.46
C ASP A 17 -21.48 7.93 -16.67
N ALA A 18 -21.47 8.54 -17.86
CA ALA A 18 -21.35 7.83 -19.11
C ALA A 18 -19.95 7.22 -19.17
N ALA A 19 -19.89 5.88 -19.23
CA ALA A 19 -18.67 5.17 -19.57
C ALA A 19 -18.06 5.79 -20.84
N PRO A 20 -16.72 5.95 -20.93
CA PRO A 20 -16.09 6.50 -22.12
C PRO A 20 -16.58 5.78 -23.37
N ALA A 21 -16.95 6.56 -24.39
CA ALA A 21 -17.39 6.03 -25.67
C ALA A 21 -16.35 5.02 -26.20
N GLU A 22 -16.84 3.87 -26.63
CA GLU A 22 -16.10 2.72 -27.14
C GLU A 22 -15.25 3.15 -28.35
N ALA A 23 -14.01 3.58 -28.11
CA ALA A 23 -13.07 3.93 -29.16
C ALA A 23 -12.66 2.63 -29.89
N PRO A 24 -12.85 2.52 -31.22
CA PRO A 24 -12.46 1.33 -31.96
C PRO A 24 -10.95 1.17 -31.91
N MET A 25 -10.47 0.01 -31.46
CA MET A 25 -9.04 -0.29 -31.43
C MET A 25 -8.49 -0.50 -32.85
N PRO A 26 -7.28 0.00 -33.17
CA PRO A 26 -6.64 -0.24 -34.46
C PRO A 26 -6.24 -1.70 -34.63
N ALA A 27 -6.44 -2.26 -35.83
CA ALA A 27 -6.19 -3.66 -36.14
C ALA A 27 -4.68 -3.98 -36.21
N SER A 28 -4.11 -4.45 -35.10
CA SER A 28 -2.83 -5.16 -35.05
C SER A 28 -3.06 -6.65 -34.79
N ASP A 29 -2.00 -7.49 -34.73
CA ASP A 29 -2.08 -8.93 -34.40
C ASP A 29 -2.48 -9.18 -32.92
N THR A 30 -3.30 -8.30 -32.37
CA THR A 30 -3.73 -8.18 -30.97
C THR A 30 -5.03 -8.92 -30.70
N SER A 31 -5.48 -9.82 -31.58
CA SER A 31 -6.78 -10.50 -31.47
C SER A 31 -7.02 -11.16 -30.10
N GLU A 32 -5.97 -11.70 -29.47
CA GLU A 32 -6.04 -12.25 -28.12
C GLU A 32 -6.23 -11.15 -27.04
N ALA A 33 -5.48 -10.05 -27.14
CA ALA A 33 -5.62 -8.88 -26.27
C ALA A 33 -7.03 -8.26 -26.39
N GLU A 34 -7.60 -8.18 -27.60
CA GLU A 34 -8.98 -7.72 -27.80
C GLU A 34 -10.01 -8.65 -27.13
N GLY A 35 -9.78 -9.96 -27.22
CA GLY A 35 -10.61 -10.96 -26.56
C GLY A 35 -10.57 -10.84 -25.03
N MET A 36 -9.38 -10.62 -24.47
CA MET A 36 -9.21 -10.32 -23.05
C MET A 36 -9.86 -8.99 -22.67
N PHE A 37 -9.69 -7.95 -23.48
CA PHE A 37 -10.30 -6.64 -23.25
C PHE A 37 -11.82 -6.72 -23.13
N ARG A 38 -12.49 -7.38 -24.10
CA ARG A 38 -13.95 -7.57 -24.10
C ARG A 38 -14.44 -8.39 -22.92
N ARG A 39 -13.72 -9.45 -22.54
CA ARG A 39 -14.06 -10.21 -21.33
C ARG A 39 -13.88 -9.36 -20.07
N GLY A 40 -12.83 -8.55 -19.99
CA GLY A 40 -12.59 -7.61 -18.90
C GLY A 40 -13.70 -6.57 -18.79
N GLN A 41 -14.19 -6.05 -19.91
CA GLN A 41 -15.34 -5.16 -19.95
C GLN A 41 -16.61 -5.82 -19.42
N ALA A 42 -16.91 -7.05 -19.83
CA ALA A 42 -18.06 -7.80 -19.28
C ALA A 42 -17.94 -8.02 -17.76
N LYS A 43 -16.73 -8.24 -17.24
CA LYS A 43 -16.47 -8.29 -15.79
C LYS A 43 -16.72 -6.95 -15.12
N TYR A 44 -16.22 -5.86 -15.70
CA TYR A 44 -16.41 -4.50 -15.19
C TYR A 44 -17.90 -4.14 -15.12
N GLU A 45 -18.66 -4.40 -16.19
CA GLU A 45 -20.10 -4.13 -16.28
C GLU A 45 -20.94 -4.95 -15.28
N THR A 46 -20.43 -6.13 -14.87
CA THR A 46 -21.07 -6.99 -13.86
C THR A 46 -20.53 -6.74 -12.44
N ALA A 47 -19.84 -5.60 -12.22
CA ALA A 47 -19.22 -5.18 -10.97
C ALA A 47 -18.15 -6.16 -10.43
N ASP A 48 -17.65 -7.08 -11.25
CA ASP A 48 -16.47 -7.88 -10.96
C ASP A 48 -15.21 -7.10 -11.34
N TYR A 49 -14.95 -6.01 -10.61
CA TYR A 49 -13.84 -5.10 -10.90
C TYR A 49 -12.47 -5.77 -10.75
N ARG A 50 -12.34 -6.78 -9.88
CA ARG A 50 -11.09 -7.56 -9.74
C ARG A 50 -10.86 -8.42 -10.97
N GLY A 51 -11.87 -9.15 -11.44
CA GLY A 51 -11.78 -9.91 -12.68
C GLY A 51 -11.51 -9.02 -13.90
N ALA A 52 -12.05 -7.79 -13.91
CA ALA A 52 -11.72 -6.80 -14.94
C ALA A 52 -10.24 -6.38 -14.90
N VAL A 53 -9.71 -6.08 -13.71
CA VAL A 53 -8.29 -5.75 -13.51
C VAL A 53 -7.38 -6.88 -14.01
N GLU A 54 -7.68 -8.13 -13.65
CA GLU A 54 -6.91 -9.30 -14.10
C GLU A 54 -6.88 -9.38 -15.64
N LEU A 55 -8.05 -9.38 -16.29
CA LEU A 55 -8.16 -9.52 -17.73
C LEU A 55 -7.55 -8.35 -18.52
N TRP A 56 -7.71 -7.12 -18.04
CA TRP A 56 -7.10 -5.96 -18.69
C TRP A 56 -5.59 -5.89 -18.45
N THR A 57 -5.08 -6.42 -17.34
CA THR A 57 -3.65 -6.56 -17.11
C THR A 57 -3.03 -7.57 -18.07
N GLU A 58 -3.68 -8.71 -18.29
CA GLU A 58 -3.26 -9.69 -19.29
C GLU A 58 -3.31 -9.10 -20.71
N ALA A 59 -4.40 -8.39 -21.06
CA ALA A 59 -4.51 -7.70 -22.33
C ALA A 59 -3.38 -6.69 -22.54
N TYR A 60 -3.05 -5.90 -21.51
CA TYR A 60 -1.96 -4.93 -21.55
C TYR A 60 -0.59 -5.58 -21.76
N ALA A 61 -0.36 -6.75 -21.18
CA ALA A 61 0.88 -7.51 -21.33
C ALA A 61 1.05 -8.09 -22.74
N LEU A 62 -0.04 -8.42 -23.42
CA LEU A 62 -0.03 -8.95 -24.79
C LEU A 62 0.19 -7.88 -25.88
N VAL A 63 -0.08 -6.61 -25.57
CA VAL A 63 0.11 -5.53 -26.53
C VAL A 63 1.59 -5.17 -26.57
N ASP A 64 2.21 -5.21 -27.75
CA ASP A 64 3.61 -4.82 -27.90
C ASP A 64 3.82 -3.31 -27.64
N PRO A 65 4.91 -2.90 -26.97
CA PRO A 65 5.22 -1.49 -26.69
C PRO A 65 5.82 -0.76 -27.92
N ILE A 66 5.18 -0.90 -29.08
CA ILE A 66 5.55 -0.19 -30.32
C ILE A 66 4.66 1.05 -30.52
N PRO A 67 5.13 2.10 -31.22
CA PRO A 67 4.38 3.34 -31.41
C PRO A 67 2.95 3.13 -31.96
N GLU A 68 2.76 2.17 -32.86
CA GLU A 68 1.48 1.84 -33.48
C GLU A 68 0.43 1.35 -32.47
N ASN A 69 0.88 0.76 -31.36
CA ASN A 69 0.04 0.22 -30.29
C ASN A 69 -0.06 1.16 -29.08
N ALA A 70 0.59 2.33 -29.10
CA ALA A 70 0.61 3.26 -27.98
C ALA A 70 -0.81 3.65 -27.54
N GLY A 71 -1.71 3.83 -28.50
CA GLY A 71 -3.10 4.17 -28.21
C GLY A 71 -3.86 3.08 -27.46
N ILE A 72 -3.67 1.82 -27.86
CA ILE A 72 -4.27 0.65 -27.20
C ILE A 72 -3.78 0.56 -25.76
N LYS A 73 -2.47 0.70 -25.54
CA LYS A 73 -1.88 0.65 -24.19
C LYS A 73 -2.41 1.75 -23.30
N ALA A 74 -2.50 2.97 -23.81
CA ALA A 74 -3.01 4.10 -23.04
C ALA A 74 -4.49 3.87 -22.64
N LEU A 75 -5.34 3.40 -23.57
CA LEU A 75 -6.73 3.06 -23.26
C LEU A 75 -6.83 1.97 -22.17
N LEU A 76 -5.97 0.95 -22.22
CA LEU A 76 -5.91 -0.10 -21.19
C LEU A 76 -5.46 0.47 -19.83
N LEU A 77 -4.49 1.39 -19.79
CA LEU A 77 -4.07 2.06 -18.55
C LEU A 77 -5.24 2.82 -17.91
N TYR A 78 -5.98 3.59 -18.70
CA TYR A 78 -7.15 4.32 -18.20
C TYR A 78 -8.23 3.38 -17.66
N ASN A 79 -8.57 2.32 -18.40
CA ASN A 79 -9.58 1.34 -17.98
C ASN A 79 -9.14 0.59 -16.70
N LEU A 80 -7.88 0.17 -16.60
CA LEU A 80 -7.32 -0.41 -15.38
C LEU A 80 -7.45 0.56 -14.19
N ALA A 81 -7.15 1.85 -14.40
CA ALA A 81 -7.30 2.84 -13.34
C ALA A 81 -8.75 2.95 -12.85
N GLN A 82 -9.72 3.01 -13.78
CA GLN A 82 -11.15 3.05 -13.44
C GLN A 82 -11.59 1.78 -12.70
N ALA A 83 -11.15 0.60 -13.12
CA ALA A 83 -11.45 -0.65 -12.41
C ALA A 83 -10.89 -0.66 -11.00
N HIS A 84 -9.69 -0.12 -10.77
CA HIS A 84 -9.13 0.02 -9.44
C HIS A 84 -9.92 1.01 -8.56
N VAL A 85 -10.34 2.16 -9.10
CA VAL A 85 -11.22 3.09 -8.36
C VAL A 85 -12.51 2.38 -7.94
N LYS A 86 -13.16 1.67 -8.85
CA LYS A 86 -14.38 0.91 -8.55
C LYS A 86 -14.17 -0.26 -7.60
N ALA A 87 -13.04 -0.95 -7.69
CA ALA A 87 -12.68 -1.99 -6.74
C ALA A 87 -12.49 -1.41 -5.32
N TYR A 88 -11.91 -0.23 -5.18
CA TYR A 88 -11.85 0.46 -3.89
C TYR A 88 -13.24 0.82 -3.38
N GLU A 89 -14.13 1.37 -4.21
CA GLU A 89 -15.49 1.71 -3.81
C GLU A 89 -16.25 0.49 -3.24
N LEU A 90 -16.02 -0.70 -3.80
CA LEU A 90 -16.70 -1.93 -3.39
C LEU A 90 -16.05 -2.65 -2.19
N TYR A 91 -14.72 -2.68 -2.12
CA TYR A 91 -13.98 -3.51 -1.15
C TYR A 91 -13.26 -2.69 -0.07
N ALA A 92 -13.22 -1.36 -0.20
CA ALA A 92 -12.54 -0.43 0.71
C ALA A 92 -11.04 -0.76 0.94
N GLU A 93 -10.37 -1.35 -0.06
CA GLU A 93 -8.96 -1.72 0.03
C GLU A 93 -8.05 -0.58 -0.50
N PRO A 94 -7.30 0.12 0.37
CA PRO A 94 -6.59 1.36 -0.01
C PRO A 94 -5.54 1.18 -1.11
N ILE A 95 -5.03 -0.05 -1.28
CA ILE A 95 -4.06 -0.38 -2.31
C ILE A 95 -4.60 -0.08 -3.72
N HIS A 96 -5.90 -0.27 -3.96
CA HIS A 96 -6.49 -0.01 -5.25
C HIS A 96 -6.47 1.48 -5.63
N LEU A 97 -6.67 2.40 -4.68
CA LEU A 97 -6.52 3.84 -4.96
C LEU A 97 -5.09 4.19 -5.36
N LYS A 98 -4.09 3.60 -4.68
CA LYS A 98 -2.67 3.83 -4.99
C LYS A 98 -2.31 3.30 -6.39
N GLN A 99 -2.84 2.13 -6.76
CA GLN A 99 -2.69 1.56 -8.10
C GLN A 99 -3.37 2.43 -9.17
N ALA A 100 -4.61 2.87 -8.92
CA ALA A 100 -5.34 3.77 -9.81
C ALA A 100 -4.55 5.07 -10.07
N LEU A 101 -4.00 5.68 -9.01
CA LEU A 101 -3.20 6.89 -9.12
C LEU A 101 -1.98 6.70 -10.06
N MET A 102 -1.23 5.62 -9.87
CA MET A 102 -0.06 5.31 -10.72
C MET A 102 -0.46 5.11 -12.19
N LEU A 103 -1.59 4.45 -12.44
CA LEU A 103 -2.09 4.20 -13.79
C LEU A 103 -2.59 5.48 -14.46
N LEU A 104 -3.30 6.36 -13.74
CA LEU A 104 -3.73 7.66 -14.26
C LEU A 104 -2.54 8.56 -14.61
N GLN A 105 -1.52 8.61 -13.75
CA GLN A 105 -0.27 9.34 -14.04
C GLN A 105 0.43 8.78 -15.28
N SER A 106 0.40 7.46 -15.48
CA SER A 106 0.95 6.84 -16.68
C SER A 106 0.12 7.19 -17.92
N PHE A 107 -1.22 7.21 -17.81
CA PHE A 107 -2.11 7.63 -18.88
C PHE A 107 -1.93 9.11 -19.26
N GLU A 108 -1.76 9.99 -18.27
CA GLU A 108 -1.51 11.42 -18.48
C GLU A 108 -0.32 11.66 -19.40
N THR A 109 0.77 10.90 -19.22
CA THR A 109 1.95 11.00 -20.09
C THR A 109 1.73 10.50 -21.52
N SER A 110 0.63 9.76 -21.77
CA SER A 110 0.27 9.28 -23.11
C SER A 110 -0.72 10.22 -23.85
N ILE A 111 -1.33 11.19 -23.17
CA ILE A 111 -2.33 12.10 -23.76
C ILE A 111 -1.76 12.87 -24.96
N ASP A 112 -0.51 13.34 -24.87
CA ASP A 112 0.15 14.10 -25.95
C ASP A 112 0.33 13.29 -27.23
N VAL A 113 0.39 11.96 -27.12
CA VAL A 113 0.52 11.03 -28.25
C VAL A 113 -0.86 10.63 -28.78
N LEU A 114 -1.86 10.54 -27.90
CA LEU A 114 -3.22 10.12 -28.24
C LEU A 114 -4.02 11.18 -29.00
N TYR A 115 -3.81 12.45 -28.68
CA TYR A 115 -4.64 13.55 -29.18
C TYR A 115 -3.81 14.51 -30.02
N GLU A 116 -3.98 14.45 -31.34
CA GLU A 116 -3.32 15.38 -32.26
C GLU A 116 -3.84 16.81 -32.09
N ASP A 117 -5.15 16.97 -31.91
CA ASP A 117 -5.79 18.27 -31.71
C ASP A 117 -5.45 18.86 -30.34
N GLU A 118 -4.96 20.10 -30.34
CA GLU A 118 -4.51 20.80 -29.13
C GLU A 118 -5.65 21.05 -28.14
N THR A 119 -6.87 21.33 -28.63
CA THR A 119 -8.03 21.59 -27.78
C THR A 119 -8.47 20.30 -27.09
N ALA A 120 -8.66 19.22 -27.85
CA ALA A 120 -9.03 17.91 -27.32
C ALA A 120 -7.99 17.38 -26.32
N ARG A 121 -6.70 17.59 -26.60
CA ARG A 121 -5.60 17.22 -25.71
C ARG A 121 -5.65 18.00 -24.40
N ALA A 122 -5.86 19.32 -24.46
CA ALA A 122 -5.97 20.16 -23.26
C ALA A 122 -7.19 19.77 -22.41
N GLU A 123 -8.33 19.50 -23.03
CA GLU A 123 -9.53 19.01 -22.35
C GLU A 123 -9.29 17.67 -21.66
N GLU A 124 -8.58 16.74 -22.31
CA GLU A 124 -8.28 15.43 -21.72
C GLU A 124 -7.28 15.54 -20.56
N HIS A 125 -6.26 16.39 -20.69
CA HIS A 125 -5.35 16.71 -19.59
C HIS A 125 -6.11 17.25 -18.37
N GLU A 126 -7.05 18.17 -18.58
CA GLU A 126 -7.87 18.73 -17.50
C GLU A 126 -8.70 17.65 -16.80
N LYS A 127 -9.37 16.77 -17.57
CA LYS A 127 -10.17 15.66 -17.01
C LYS A 127 -9.32 14.68 -16.20
N VAL A 128 -8.16 14.29 -16.74
CA VAL A 128 -7.27 13.32 -16.07
C VAL A 128 -6.63 13.94 -14.83
N ALA A 129 -6.23 15.21 -14.89
CA ALA A 129 -5.72 15.94 -13.73
C ALA A 129 -6.78 16.05 -12.62
N ALA A 130 -8.04 16.33 -12.97
CA ALA A 130 -9.14 16.33 -12.01
C ALA A 130 -9.34 14.95 -11.37
N LYS A 131 -9.26 13.87 -12.15
CA LYS A 131 -9.39 12.50 -11.62
C LYS A 131 -8.21 12.11 -10.72
N ILE A 132 -6.99 12.51 -11.07
CA ILE A 132 -5.80 12.34 -10.24
C ILE A 132 -5.98 13.03 -8.89
N ALA A 133 -6.45 14.29 -8.89
CA ALA A 133 -6.70 15.05 -7.67
C ALA A 133 -7.78 14.39 -6.80
N GLU A 134 -8.85 13.88 -7.39
CA GLU A 134 -9.90 13.13 -6.69
C GLU A 134 -9.34 11.88 -6.00
N VAL A 135 -8.56 11.06 -6.73
CA VAL A 135 -7.95 9.83 -6.18
C VAL A 135 -6.94 10.15 -5.08
N GLN A 136 -6.14 11.21 -5.22
CA GLN A 136 -5.21 11.68 -4.19
C GLN A 136 -5.93 12.14 -2.91
N ALA A 137 -7.04 12.87 -3.06
CA ALA A 137 -7.87 13.27 -1.93
C ALA A 137 -8.45 12.05 -1.21
N ALA A 138 -8.94 11.04 -1.95
CA ALA A 138 -9.43 9.80 -1.39
C ALA A 138 -8.34 9.02 -0.62
N ILE A 139 -7.12 8.94 -1.16
CA ILE A 139 -5.97 8.32 -0.47
C ILE A 139 -5.68 9.06 0.85
N THR A 140 -5.64 10.39 0.81
CA THR A 140 -5.37 11.22 1.99
C THR A 140 -6.43 10.99 3.07
N ALA A 141 -7.71 10.99 2.69
CA ALA A 141 -8.81 10.74 3.61
C ALA A 141 -8.73 9.35 4.28
N VAL A 142 -8.38 8.32 3.52
CA VAL A 142 -8.17 6.96 4.06
C VAL A 142 -7.00 6.93 5.05
N GLU A 143 -5.87 7.55 4.71
CA GLU A 143 -4.69 7.58 5.57
C GLU A 143 -4.93 8.39 6.86
N GLU A 144 -5.73 9.44 6.80
CA GLU A 144 -6.16 10.19 7.98
C GLU A 144 -7.11 9.39 8.87
N ALA A 145 -8.08 8.68 8.27
CA ALA A 145 -8.98 7.78 9.00
C ALA A 145 -8.22 6.66 9.72
N GLU A 146 -7.24 6.03 9.06
CA GLU A 146 -6.39 5.02 9.69
C GLU A 146 -5.53 5.57 10.84
N LYS A 147 -5.08 6.83 10.75
CA LYS A 147 -4.33 7.48 11.84
C LYS A 147 -5.23 7.80 13.02
N ALA A 148 -6.47 8.22 12.77
CA ALA A 148 -7.46 8.49 13.81
C ALA A 148 -7.78 7.22 14.62
N ASP A 149 -8.03 6.11 13.93
CA ASP A 149 -8.33 4.80 14.57
C ASP A 149 -7.16 4.29 15.42
N LYS A 150 -5.92 4.49 14.96
CA LYS A 150 -4.71 4.13 15.74
C LYS A 150 -4.44 5.04 16.94
N SER A 151 -5.05 6.21 17.01
CA SER A 151 -4.83 7.20 18.08
C SER A 151 -5.80 7.06 19.25
N GLU A 152 -6.87 6.26 19.10
CA GLU A 152 -7.65 5.79 20.24
C GLU A 152 -6.83 4.75 20.99
N ASP A 153 -6.01 5.22 21.94
CA ASP A 153 -5.42 4.34 22.95
C ASP A 153 -6.56 3.50 23.54
N PRO A 154 -6.54 2.15 23.40
CA PRO A 154 -7.58 1.33 23.98
C PRO A 154 -7.68 1.70 25.47
N PRO A 155 -8.90 1.89 26.00
CA PRO A 155 -9.07 2.24 27.40
C PRO A 155 -8.20 1.28 28.21
N PRO A 156 -7.36 1.80 29.12
CA PRO A 156 -6.31 1.01 29.76
C PRO A 156 -6.94 -0.30 30.19
N PRO A 157 -6.43 -1.45 29.69
CA PRO A 157 -7.14 -2.72 29.81
C PRO A 157 -7.57 -2.86 31.25
N VAL A 158 -8.89 -2.97 31.47
CA VAL A 158 -9.44 -3.20 32.81
C VAL A 158 -8.62 -4.34 33.37
N ALA A 159 -7.81 -4.03 34.37
CA ALA A 159 -6.80 -4.95 34.84
C ALA A 159 -7.53 -6.26 35.11
N PRO A 160 -7.22 -7.36 34.37
CA PRO A 160 -7.92 -8.61 34.60
C PRO A 160 -7.79 -8.89 36.10
N PRO A 161 -8.89 -9.27 36.78
CA PRO A 161 -8.83 -9.64 38.18
C PRO A 161 -7.64 -10.59 38.32
N PRO A 162 -6.70 -10.33 39.25
CA PRO A 162 -5.39 -10.97 39.27
C PRO A 162 -5.57 -12.47 39.12
N GLN A 163 -5.31 -12.97 37.90
CA GLN A 163 -5.33 -14.39 37.65
C GLN A 163 -4.09 -14.91 38.33
N ASP A 164 -4.29 -15.83 39.26
CA ASP A 164 -3.29 -16.58 39.98
C ASP A 164 -2.51 -17.45 38.98
N ARG A 165 -1.67 -16.82 38.15
CA ARG A 165 -0.75 -17.48 37.21
C ARG A 165 0.52 -17.75 37.98
N SER A 166 0.47 -18.82 38.77
CA SER A 166 1.43 -19.18 39.80
C SER A 166 2.83 -19.56 39.31
N ASP A 167 3.19 -19.59 38.02
CA ASP A 167 4.55 -20.08 37.64
C ASP A 167 5.25 -19.40 36.44
N VAL A 168 4.65 -18.43 35.75
CA VAL A 168 5.31 -17.82 34.57
C VAL A 168 6.06 -16.54 34.97
N LYS A 169 7.40 -16.57 34.89
CA LYS A 169 8.27 -15.42 35.19
C LYS A 169 7.79 -14.15 34.44
N PRO A 170 7.41 -13.07 35.15
CA PRO A 170 6.80 -11.90 34.55
C PRO A 170 7.77 -11.18 33.59
N GLY A 171 7.32 -10.91 32.36
CA GLY A 171 8.06 -10.12 31.37
C GLY A 171 8.95 -10.89 30.40
N VAL A 172 9.24 -12.17 30.63
CA VAL A 172 10.09 -12.97 29.72
C VAL A 172 9.47 -13.12 28.34
N ALA A 173 8.16 -13.37 28.26
CA ALA A 173 7.47 -13.48 26.98
C ALA A 173 7.50 -12.18 26.15
N LEU A 174 7.38 -11.02 26.81
CA LEU A 174 7.44 -9.72 26.15
C LEU A 174 8.85 -9.40 25.63
N LEU A 175 9.89 -9.75 26.38
CA LEU A 175 11.28 -9.62 25.94
C LEU A 175 11.59 -10.55 24.77
N ALA A 176 11.11 -11.80 24.80
CA ALA A 176 11.30 -12.76 23.72
C ALA A 176 10.58 -12.32 22.44
N ALA A 177 9.32 -11.90 22.55
CA ALA A 177 8.55 -11.39 21.42
C ALA A 177 9.16 -10.10 20.85
N GLY A 178 9.49 -9.14 21.71
CA GLY A 178 10.10 -7.88 21.31
C GLY A 178 11.47 -8.07 20.66
N GLY A 179 12.31 -8.96 21.21
CA GLY A 179 13.59 -9.34 20.60
C GLY A 179 13.44 -9.96 19.22
N THR A 180 12.47 -10.86 19.04
CA THR A 180 12.18 -11.50 17.75
C THR A 180 11.72 -10.47 16.71
N LEU A 181 10.76 -9.62 17.07
CA LEU A 181 10.26 -8.57 16.17
C LEU A 181 11.33 -7.54 15.80
N THR A 182 12.20 -7.18 16.75
CA THR A 182 13.32 -6.27 16.50
C THR A 182 14.33 -6.89 15.54
N ALA A 183 14.64 -8.18 15.70
CA ALA A 183 15.55 -8.91 14.79
C ALA A 183 14.97 -9.01 13.37
N ILE A 184 13.68 -9.31 13.23
CA ILE A 184 12.97 -9.31 11.94
C ILE A 184 12.99 -7.90 11.34
N GLY A 185 12.62 -6.87 12.10
CA GLY A 185 12.61 -5.48 11.65
C GLY A 185 13.99 -5.01 11.18
N ALA A 186 15.05 -5.35 11.90
CA ALA A 186 16.43 -5.04 11.53
C ALA A 186 16.87 -5.78 10.25
N ALA A 187 16.50 -7.05 10.08
CA ALA A 187 16.81 -7.80 8.86
C ALA A 187 16.14 -7.17 7.63
N PHE A 188 14.84 -6.82 7.72
CA PHE A 188 14.12 -6.14 6.63
C PHE A 188 14.62 -4.71 6.40
N GLY A 189 14.99 -3.99 7.45
CA GLY A 189 15.67 -2.69 7.31
C GLY A 189 17.02 -2.80 6.59
N GLY A 190 17.78 -3.85 6.85
CA GLY A 190 19.01 -4.17 6.11
C GLY A 190 18.76 -4.46 4.63
N LEU A 191 17.71 -5.24 4.32
CA LEU A 191 17.27 -5.47 2.94
C LEU A 191 16.86 -4.17 2.25
N ALA A 192 16.20 -3.25 2.96
CA ALA A 192 15.81 -1.95 2.42
C ALA A 192 17.04 -1.14 1.96
N LEU A 193 18.03 -1.03 2.84
CA LEU A 193 19.31 -0.36 2.56
C LEU A 193 20.07 -1.04 1.42
N GLY A 194 20.10 -2.38 1.39
CA GLY A 194 20.69 -3.15 0.30
C GLY A 194 19.99 -2.91 -1.04
N GLY A 195 18.66 -2.91 -1.05
CA GLY A 195 17.83 -2.61 -2.22
C GLY A 195 18.10 -1.21 -2.78
N MET A 196 18.24 -0.21 -1.91
CA MET A 196 18.58 1.17 -2.32
C MET A 196 19.96 1.26 -2.99
N VAL A 197 20.96 0.53 -2.50
CA VAL A 197 22.31 0.50 -3.13
C VAL A 197 22.28 -0.20 -4.49
N VAL A 198 21.53 -1.30 -4.62
CA VAL A 198 21.37 -2.01 -5.89
C VAL A 198 20.59 -1.14 -6.89
N GLY A 199 19.50 -0.51 -6.45
CA GLY A 199 18.68 0.39 -7.27
C GLY A 199 19.45 1.62 -7.75
N SER A 200 20.21 2.29 -6.87
CA SER A 200 20.99 3.47 -7.26
C SER A 200 22.08 3.16 -8.27
N ARG A 201 22.77 2.02 -8.14
CA ARG A 201 23.74 1.55 -9.13
C ARG A 201 23.10 1.14 -10.44
N ALA A 202 21.88 0.60 -10.41
CA ALA A 202 21.15 0.23 -11.62
C ALA A 202 20.69 1.47 -12.42
N ASN A 203 20.45 2.60 -11.75
CA ASN A 203 20.09 3.88 -12.39
C ASN A 203 21.29 4.62 -12.99
N ASP A 204 22.52 4.24 -12.66
CA ASP A 204 23.70 4.77 -13.34
C ASP A 204 23.86 4.07 -14.69
N ILE A 205 23.47 4.79 -15.75
CA ILE A 205 23.54 4.36 -17.15
C ILE A 205 24.72 4.99 -17.90
N SER A 206 25.59 5.72 -17.21
CA SER A 206 26.68 6.49 -17.84
C SER A 206 27.73 5.60 -18.50
N ASP A 207 27.80 4.32 -18.12
CA ASP A 207 28.73 3.33 -18.65
C ASP A 207 28.15 2.48 -19.80
N LEU A 208 26.87 2.66 -20.14
CA LEU A 208 26.20 1.89 -21.19
C LEU A 208 26.23 2.62 -22.53
N GLN A 209 26.58 1.88 -23.59
CA GLN A 209 26.47 2.39 -24.96
C GLN A 209 24.99 2.61 -25.35
N PRO A 210 24.68 3.64 -26.16
CA PRO A 210 23.30 3.94 -26.52
C PRO A 210 22.54 2.83 -27.26
N ASP A 211 23.26 1.99 -27.98
CA ASP A 211 22.76 0.93 -28.85
C ASP A 211 22.69 -0.46 -28.19
N ASP A 212 23.23 -0.62 -26.98
CA ASP A 212 23.17 -1.88 -26.23
C ASP A 212 21.85 -2.00 -25.44
N LEU A 213 20.77 -2.31 -26.16
CA LEU A 213 19.43 -2.46 -25.60
C LEU A 213 19.34 -3.60 -24.58
N ALA A 214 20.06 -4.71 -24.81
CA ALA A 214 20.05 -5.87 -23.92
C ALA A 214 20.69 -5.55 -22.57
N ALA A 215 21.82 -4.82 -22.56
CA ALA A 215 22.43 -4.38 -21.31
C ALA A 215 21.53 -3.41 -20.53
N ARG A 216 20.83 -2.50 -21.23
CA ARG A 216 19.86 -1.57 -20.63
C ARG A 216 18.67 -2.31 -20.01
N GLU A 217 18.09 -3.26 -20.72
CA GLU A 217 16.98 -4.07 -20.20
C GLU A 217 17.39 -4.85 -18.93
N SER A 218 18.58 -5.46 -18.94
CA SER A 218 19.11 -6.17 -17.76
C SER A 218 19.32 -5.25 -16.55
N ARG A 219 19.70 -3.98 -16.79
CA ARG A 219 19.85 -2.96 -15.74
C ARG A 219 18.51 -2.51 -15.20
N PHE A 220 17.52 -2.27 -16.07
CA PHE A 220 16.17 -1.93 -15.64
C PHE A 220 15.54 -3.04 -14.80
N ALA A 221 15.66 -4.30 -15.22
CA ALA A 221 15.18 -5.45 -14.45
C ALA A 221 15.84 -5.50 -13.06
N ARG A 222 17.15 -5.28 -12.99
CA ARG A 222 17.88 -5.22 -11.71
C ARG A 222 17.45 -4.02 -10.86
N GLY A 223 17.22 -2.86 -11.47
CA GLY A 223 16.72 -1.65 -10.79
C GLY A 223 15.32 -1.84 -10.21
N GLN A 224 14.40 -2.45 -10.96
CA GLN A 224 13.07 -2.81 -10.48
C GLN A 224 13.14 -3.76 -9.28
N SER A 225 13.98 -4.80 -9.34
CA SER A 225 14.17 -5.71 -8.22
C SER A 225 14.77 -5.03 -6.97
N GLY A 226 15.72 -4.10 -7.17
CA GLY A 226 16.31 -3.29 -6.10
C GLY A 226 15.29 -2.37 -5.44
N ASN A 227 14.47 -1.69 -6.23
CA ASN A 227 13.40 -0.82 -5.74
C ASN A 227 12.32 -1.62 -4.99
N ALA A 228 11.91 -2.78 -5.51
CA ALA A 228 10.95 -3.65 -4.85
C ALA A 228 11.47 -4.13 -3.47
N LEU A 229 12.74 -4.54 -3.38
CA LEU A 229 13.40 -4.89 -2.12
C LEU A 229 13.50 -3.70 -1.17
N ALA A 230 13.84 -2.51 -1.69
CA ALA A 230 13.94 -1.29 -0.91
C ALA A 230 12.61 -0.94 -0.24
N ILE A 231 11.52 -0.89 -1.03
CA ILE A 231 10.19 -0.53 -0.56
C ILE A 231 9.66 -1.58 0.42
N THR A 232 9.71 -2.87 0.05
CA THR A 232 9.21 -3.95 0.90
C THR A 232 9.95 -4.01 2.22
N GLY A 233 11.29 -3.91 2.17
CA GLY A 233 12.13 -3.87 3.36
C GLY A 233 11.83 -2.67 4.26
N ALA A 234 11.61 -1.50 3.66
CA ALA A 234 11.31 -0.27 4.40
C ALA A 234 9.95 -0.33 5.11
N VAL A 235 8.91 -0.86 4.46
CA VAL A 235 7.56 -0.98 5.05
C VAL A 235 7.57 -1.97 6.21
N ILE A 236 8.10 -3.19 6.00
CA ILE A 236 8.13 -4.23 7.04
C ILE A 236 9.08 -3.82 8.17
N GLY A 237 10.28 -3.36 7.83
CA GLY A 237 11.27 -2.91 8.79
C GLY A 237 10.79 -1.71 9.61
N GLY A 238 10.19 -0.72 8.95
CA GLY A 238 9.66 0.49 9.57
C GLY A 238 8.53 0.24 10.57
N LEU A 239 7.69 -0.78 10.33
CA LEU A 239 6.62 -1.16 11.26
C LEU A 239 7.12 -2.04 12.42
N MET A 240 7.94 -3.06 12.13
CA MET A 240 8.30 -4.09 13.11
C MET A 240 9.33 -3.60 14.15
N LEU A 241 10.27 -2.74 13.73
CA LEU A 241 11.32 -2.23 14.61
C LEU A 241 10.78 -1.43 15.82
N PRO A 242 9.92 -0.41 15.65
CA PRO A 242 9.39 0.35 16.79
C PRO A 242 8.53 -0.51 17.72
N VAL A 243 7.72 -1.43 17.18
CA VAL A 243 6.91 -2.35 17.98
C VAL A 243 7.80 -3.28 18.82
N GLY A 244 8.86 -3.84 18.22
CA GLY A 244 9.84 -4.66 18.92
C GLY A 244 10.51 -3.92 20.08
N ILE A 245 10.97 -2.69 19.84
CA ILE A 245 11.60 -1.82 20.85
C ILE A 245 10.63 -1.53 22.00
N ALA A 246 9.36 -1.20 21.71
CA ALA A 246 8.35 -0.92 22.72
C ALA A 246 8.10 -2.14 23.63
N LEU A 247 7.99 -3.34 23.06
CA LEU A 247 7.82 -4.57 23.84
C LEU A 247 9.02 -4.89 24.73
N ILE A 248 10.25 -4.63 24.24
CA ILE A 248 11.47 -4.79 25.06
C ILE A 248 11.45 -3.82 26.25
N ALA A 249 11.06 -2.56 26.03
CA ALA A 249 10.97 -1.55 27.08
C ALA A 249 9.93 -1.92 28.15
N VAL A 250 8.73 -2.31 27.73
CA VAL A 250 7.65 -2.74 28.64
C VAL A 250 8.05 -4.03 29.38
N GLY A 251 8.63 -5.00 28.69
CA GLY A 251 9.13 -6.24 29.27
C GLY A 251 10.19 -5.98 30.34
N SER A 252 11.17 -5.10 30.06
CA SER A 252 12.22 -4.70 30.99
C SER A 252 11.66 -3.99 32.24
N SER A 253 10.68 -3.09 32.04
CA SER A 253 10.01 -2.40 33.14
C SER A 253 9.26 -3.37 34.07
N ARG A 254 8.52 -4.34 33.49
CA ARG A 254 7.84 -5.39 34.28
C ARG A 254 8.83 -6.26 35.05
N ASN A 255 9.94 -6.64 34.41
CA ASN A 255 10.96 -7.47 35.06
C ASN A 255 11.65 -6.73 36.22
N LYS A 256 11.89 -5.41 36.08
CA LYS A 256 12.38 -4.56 37.18
C LYS A 256 11.40 -4.49 38.34
N LYS A 257 10.11 -4.29 38.08
CA LYS A 257 9.06 -4.24 39.11
C LYS A 257 8.95 -5.58 39.86
N ALA A 258 8.98 -6.70 39.14
CA ALA A 258 8.94 -8.03 39.74
C ALA A 258 10.17 -8.34 40.60
N ARG A 259 11.36 -7.89 40.19
CA ARG A 259 12.58 -7.98 41.02
C ARG A 259 12.51 -7.10 42.26
N ALA A 260 11.90 -5.92 42.16
CA ALA A 260 11.74 -5.02 43.30
C ALA A 260 10.70 -5.50 44.32
N SER A 261 9.72 -6.31 43.90
CA SER A 261 8.71 -6.90 44.78
C SER A 261 9.16 -8.21 45.44
N LEU A 262 10.22 -8.85 44.94
CA LEU A 262 10.81 -10.02 45.60
C LEU A 262 11.65 -9.54 46.79
N ALA A 263 11.37 -10.07 47.98
CA ALA A 263 12.25 -9.90 49.13
C ALA A 263 13.66 -10.37 48.74
N GLY A 264 14.60 -9.43 48.70
CA GLY A 264 15.96 -9.69 48.28
C GLY A 264 16.77 -10.23 49.44
N VAL A 265 17.31 -11.44 49.29
CA VAL A 265 18.35 -11.98 50.17
C VAL A 265 19.68 -11.72 49.50
N ALA A 266 20.50 -10.85 50.08
CA ALA A 266 21.85 -10.57 49.60
C ALA A 266 22.90 -11.08 50.59
N PRO A 267 23.96 -11.77 50.14
CA PRO A 267 25.09 -12.09 51.00
C PRO A 267 25.83 -10.79 51.37
N SER A 268 26.13 -10.60 52.64
CA SER A 268 26.99 -9.52 53.13
C SER A 268 28.30 -10.09 53.66
N PHE A 269 29.42 -9.55 53.21
CA PHE A 269 30.75 -9.89 53.72
C PHE A 269 31.33 -8.67 54.42
N GLY A 270 31.64 -8.80 55.71
CA GLY A 270 32.29 -7.77 56.51
C GLY A 270 33.53 -8.31 57.23
N PRO A 271 34.37 -7.43 57.78
CA PRO A 271 35.60 -7.81 58.50
C PRO A 271 35.35 -8.68 59.75
N GLN A 272 34.09 -8.83 60.17
CA GLN A 272 33.66 -9.66 61.32
C GLN A 272 32.97 -10.97 60.92
N GLY A 273 32.82 -11.27 59.62
CA GLY A 273 32.18 -12.51 59.14
C GLY A 273 31.25 -12.30 57.93
N GLY A 274 30.74 -13.41 57.38
CA GLY A 274 29.73 -13.43 56.33
C GLY A 274 28.32 -13.65 56.89
N GLY A 275 27.32 -12.97 56.33
CA GLY A 275 25.91 -13.07 56.72
C GLY A 275 24.95 -12.90 55.53
N LEU A 276 23.65 -12.97 55.81
CA LEU A 276 22.58 -12.71 54.83
C LEU A 276 21.79 -11.48 55.28
N VAL A 277 21.56 -10.53 54.37
CA VAL A 277 20.72 -9.36 54.61
C VAL A 277 19.41 -9.54 53.84
N PHE A 278 18.29 -9.44 54.54
CA PHE A 278 16.96 -9.40 53.96
C PHE A 278 16.55 -7.95 53.76
N SER A 279 16.12 -7.61 52.54
CA SER A 279 15.56 -6.30 52.24
C SER A 279 14.22 -6.46 51.52
N GLY A 280 13.23 -5.69 51.95
CA GLY A 280 11.89 -5.65 51.39
C GLY A 280 11.20 -4.35 51.76
N ARG A 281 10.26 -3.88 50.94
CA ARG A 281 9.34 -2.79 51.30
C ARG A 281 8.04 -3.42 51.80
N PHE A 282 7.67 -3.10 53.03
CA PHE A 282 6.37 -3.42 53.62
C PHE A 282 5.40 -2.27 53.39
#